data_AF-A0A3B9Q3B0-F1
#
_entry.id   AF-A0A3B9Q3B0-F1
#
_cell.length_a   1.000
_cell.length_b   1.000
_cell.length_c   1.000
_cell.angle_alpha   90.00
_cell.angle_beta   90.00
_cell.angle_gamma   90.00
#
_symmetry.space_group_name_H-M   'P 1'
#
loop_
_entity.id
_entity.type
_entity.pdbx_description
1 polymer ?
#
loop_
_entity_poly.entity_id
_entity_poly.type
_entity_poly.pdbx_seq_one_letter_code
_entity_poly.pdbx_strand_id
1 'polypeptide(L)'
;MKNYRSMVLISNDPQSMVQGAQEIFDCFQAEVKKFKLEDEISIAMASDIGRTDISPVVVVYPEAVVYGPVMKEDVPHLVEEHLYKGRIAVELQAPKKALSGPIAWLTAREGSLPAEHRIVLERAGLIDPESIDDYIIHDGYQALGKVLSEMKPEDVIAILKESGLRGRGGAGFPTGLKWGFVAGTKGEKKYVVCNADESEPGTFKDRLILEGDPHSIIEAMIIAGYTVGADEGYIYVRGEYELAQSRLITAIQQAKEYGMLGSNIFGSGHSFELHVHAGAGAYICGEETALLESIEGKRGEPRPRPPYPTTNGLWQKPTLINNVETLANIPAILRHGADWFRSFGTPSSPGTKVYTILGNVNQTGLIEVSMGITLREVISIYGKGMKNGATFKLAQTGGSSGSIIPASLQDTPMDYDSFSKAGVSLGSGALLICDEDTCVVDLAKVLLQFFRFESCGKCNPCRIGNIRALQTLNRISEGLGSMQDIETLQSISKNLYEMSNCGLGQTAGAPLRDILTHFRAEVDAHIKLKVCPAGVCSMSGQSNLYL
;
A
#
# COMPACT_ATOMS: atom_id res chain seq x y z
N MET A 1 -45.96 1.26 -3.80
CA MET A 1 -44.99 0.94 -4.87
C MET A 1 -45.25 -0.50 -5.27
N LYS A 2 -45.25 -0.85 -6.57
CA LYS A 2 -45.30 -2.26 -6.99
C LYS A 2 -43.99 -2.91 -6.51
N ASN A 3 -44.09 -4.01 -5.76
CA ASN A 3 -42.90 -4.75 -5.31
C ASN A 3 -42.50 -5.71 -6.43
N TYR A 4 -41.36 -5.45 -7.07
CA TYR A 4 -40.77 -6.36 -8.05
C TYR A 4 -39.89 -7.38 -7.32
N ARG A 5 -39.98 -8.65 -7.69
CA ARG A 5 -39.17 -9.73 -7.11
C ARG A 5 -37.72 -9.72 -7.64
N SER A 6 -37.54 -9.26 -8.87
CA SER A 6 -36.23 -9.17 -9.53
C SER A 6 -36.12 -7.92 -10.39
N MET A 7 -34.92 -7.39 -10.53
CA MET A 7 -34.62 -6.23 -11.39
C MET A 7 -33.50 -6.59 -12.36
N VAL A 8 -33.74 -6.36 -13.65
CA VAL A 8 -32.80 -6.57 -14.75
C VAL A 8 -32.29 -5.22 -15.23
N LEU A 9 -30.99 -4.98 -15.11
CA LEU A 9 -30.31 -3.79 -15.62
C LEU A 9 -29.48 -4.15 -16.86
N ILE A 10 -29.67 -3.40 -17.94
CA ILE A 10 -28.97 -3.59 -19.22
C ILE A 10 -28.10 -2.37 -19.49
N SER A 11 -26.83 -2.57 -19.84
CA SER A 11 -25.89 -1.47 -20.06
C SER A 11 -26.26 -0.62 -21.28
N ASN A 12 -26.27 0.71 -21.12
CA ASN A 12 -26.56 1.66 -22.21
C ASN A 12 -25.41 2.64 -22.49
N ASP A 13 -24.19 2.32 -22.06
CA ASP A 13 -22.99 3.07 -22.42
C ASP A 13 -22.75 3.04 -23.95
N PRO A 14 -21.96 3.99 -24.51
CA PRO A 14 -21.77 4.11 -25.95
C PRO A 14 -21.29 2.82 -26.64
N GLN A 15 -20.46 2.02 -25.96
CA GLN A 15 -19.95 0.76 -26.52
C GLN A 15 -21.04 -0.32 -26.53
N SER A 16 -21.79 -0.45 -25.44
CA SER A 16 -22.93 -1.36 -25.35
C SER A 16 -24.02 -1.03 -26.37
N MET A 17 -24.30 0.26 -26.59
CA MET A 17 -25.27 0.70 -27.60
C MET A 17 -24.82 0.36 -29.02
N VAL A 18 -23.53 0.53 -29.35
CA VAL A 18 -22.97 0.11 -30.65
C VAL A 18 -23.04 -1.41 -30.83
N GLN A 19 -22.93 -2.17 -29.76
CA GLN A 19 -22.99 -3.64 -29.76
C GLN A 19 -24.41 -4.21 -29.64
N GLY A 20 -25.45 -3.38 -29.74
CA GLY A 20 -26.84 -3.84 -29.84
C GLY A 20 -27.61 -3.92 -28.52
N ALA A 21 -27.20 -3.20 -27.47
CA ALA A 21 -27.90 -3.19 -26.17
C ALA A 21 -29.39 -2.82 -26.26
N GLN A 22 -29.78 -1.94 -27.19
CA GLN A 22 -31.18 -1.60 -27.42
C GLN A 22 -32.00 -2.83 -27.86
N GLU A 23 -31.43 -3.66 -28.75
CA GLU A 23 -32.10 -4.87 -29.23
C GLU A 23 -32.23 -5.92 -28.13
N ILE A 24 -31.23 -6.01 -27.24
CA ILE A 24 -31.25 -6.88 -26.06
C ILE A 24 -32.36 -6.43 -25.10
N PHE A 25 -32.47 -5.13 -24.84
CA PHE A 25 -33.53 -4.56 -23.99
C PHE A 25 -34.93 -4.87 -24.54
N ASP A 26 -35.14 -4.63 -25.84
CA ASP A 26 -36.43 -4.91 -26.49
C ASP A 26 -36.76 -6.41 -26.45
N CYS A 27 -35.76 -7.28 -26.62
CA CYS A 27 -35.92 -8.73 -26.53
C CYS A 27 -36.31 -9.19 -25.11
N PHE A 28 -35.69 -8.60 -24.07
CA PHE A 28 -36.01 -8.88 -22.67
C PHE A 28 -37.46 -8.51 -22.35
N GLN A 29 -37.94 -7.36 -22.84
CA GLN A 29 -39.34 -6.96 -22.67
C GLN A 29 -40.30 -7.95 -23.35
N ALA A 30 -39.98 -8.41 -24.56
CA ALA A 30 -40.82 -9.36 -25.29
C ALA A 30 -40.89 -10.74 -24.60
N GLU A 31 -39.77 -11.26 -24.11
CA GLU A 31 -39.73 -12.57 -23.44
C GLU A 31 -40.36 -12.52 -22.03
N VAL A 32 -40.13 -11.46 -21.25
CA VAL A 32 -40.81 -11.28 -19.94
C VAL A 32 -42.33 -11.23 -20.10
N LYS A 33 -42.83 -10.60 -21.18
CA LYS A 33 -44.25 -10.59 -21.52
C LYS A 33 -44.80 -11.97 -21.87
N LYS A 34 -44.05 -12.74 -22.65
CA LYS A 34 -44.41 -14.11 -23.04
C LYS A 34 -44.56 -15.05 -21.84
N PHE A 35 -43.69 -14.90 -20.83
CA PHE A 35 -43.78 -15.64 -19.56
C PHE A 35 -44.76 -15.01 -18.54
N LYS A 36 -45.42 -13.90 -18.87
CA LYS A 36 -46.36 -13.15 -18.01
C LYS A 36 -45.74 -12.65 -16.70
N LEU A 37 -44.48 -12.21 -16.76
CA LEU A 37 -43.71 -11.74 -15.58
C LEU A 37 -43.66 -10.21 -15.46
N GLU A 38 -44.45 -9.47 -16.25
CA GLU A 38 -44.41 -8.00 -16.36
C GLU A 38 -44.73 -7.27 -15.03
N ASP A 39 -45.53 -7.89 -14.15
CA ASP A 39 -45.87 -7.32 -12.85
C ASP A 39 -44.87 -7.71 -11.73
N GLU A 40 -43.94 -8.63 -12.02
CA GLU A 40 -42.99 -9.17 -11.04
C GLU A 40 -41.54 -8.76 -11.30
N ILE A 41 -41.19 -8.44 -12.55
CA ILE A 41 -39.81 -8.14 -12.96
C ILE A 41 -39.71 -6.73 -13.52
N SER A 42 -38.77 -5.95 -12.99
CA SER A 42 -38.44 -4.63 -13.53
C SER A 42 -37.27 -4.73 -14.51
N ILE A 43 -37.39 -4.12 -15.69
CA ILE A 43 -36.31 -4.07 -16.68
C ILE A 43 -35.98 -2.60 -16.93
N ALA A 44 -34.71 -2.22 -16.76
CA ALA A 44 -34.24 -0.86 -16.98
C ALA A 44 -32.89 -0.85 -17.70
N MET A 45 -32.63 0.25 -18.42
CA MET A 45 -31.29 0.54 -18.93
C MET A 45 -30.52 1.36 -17.90
N ALA A 46 -29.25 1.04 -17.70
CA ALA A 46 -28.37 1.74 -16.77
C ALA A 46 -27.05 2.13 -17.47
N SER A 47 -26.61 3.35 -17.19
CA SER A 47 -25.31 3.86 -17.64
C SER A 47 -24.23 3.47 -16.65
N ASP A 48 -23.03 3.17 -17.17
CA ASP A 48 -21.82 2.95 -16.37
C ASP A 48 -21.90 1.74 -15.42
N ILE A 49 -22.22 0.55 -15.96
CA ILE A 49 -22.25 -0.72 -15.20
C ILE A 49 -20.82 -1.24 -14.88
N GLY A 50 -19.78 -0.40 -15.01
CA GLY A 50 -18.41 -0.67 -14.55
C GLY A 50 -17.64 -1.76 -15.30
N ARG A 51 -18.18 -2.33 -16.39
CA ARG A 51 -17.59 -3.47 -17.12
C ARG A 51 -17.68 -3.29 -18.65
N THR A 52 -16.78 -2.48 -19.20
CA THR A 52 -16.70 -2.21 -20.65
C THR A 52 -16.04 -3.34 -21.46
N ASP A 53 -15.41 -4.31 -20.78
CA ASP A 53 -14.71 -5.44 -21.40
C ASP A 53 -15.63 -6.60 -21.79
N ILE A 54 -16.88 -6.58 -21.29
CA ILE A 54 -17.92 -7.59 -21.53
C ILE A 54 -19.25 -6.95 -21.95
N SER A 55 -19.19 -5.77 -22.56
CA SER A 55 -20.37 -5.10 -23.14
C SER A 55 -20.97 -5.93 -24.31
N PRO A 56 -22.30 -5.97 -24.47
CA PRO A 56 -23.34 -5.49 -23.55
C PRO A 56 -23.50 -6.36 -22.29
N VAL A 57 -23.72 -5.72 -21.14
CA VAL A 57 -23.81 -6.34 -19.81
C VAL A 57 -25.26 -6.38 -19.34
N VAL A 58 -25.65 -7.49 -18.71
CA VAL A 58 -26.94 -7.64 -18.03
C VAL A 58 -26.72 -8.02 -16.57
N VAL A 59 -27.30 -7.26 -15.64
CA VAL A 59 -27.24 -7.52 -14.20
C VAL A 59 -28.64 -7.86 -13.69
N VAL A 60 -28.75 -8.93 -12.90
CA VAL A 60 -30.02 -9.35 -12.30
C VAL A 60 -29.92 -9.30 -10.77
N TYR A 61 -30.79 -8.50 -10.15
CA TYR A 61 -31.01 -8.41 -8.71
C TYR A 61 -32.20 -9.26 -8.26
N PRO A 62 -32.27 -9.73 -6.99
CA PRO A 62 -31.38 -9.41 -5.86
C PRO A 62 -30.03 -10.13 -5.81
N GLU A 63 -29.83 -11.19 -6.61
CA GLU A 63 -28.62 -12.03 -6.58
C GLU A 63 -27.36 -11.32 -7.10
N ALA A 64 -27.52 -10.12 -7.69
CA ALA A 64 -26.47 -9.29 -8.28
C ALA A 64 -25.61 -10.05 -9.30
N VAL A 65 -26.21 -10.98 -10.05
CA VAL A 65 -25.49 -11.80 -11.04
C VAL A 65 -25.26 -11.00 -12.31
N VAL A 66 -24.01 -10.96 -12.75
CA VAL A 66 -23.57 -10.27 -13.98
C VAL A 66 -23.41 -11.28 -15.12
N TYR A 67 -24.07 -11.00 -16.24
CA TYR A 67 -23.98 -11.73 -17.50
C TYR A 67 -23.32 -10.83 -18.55
N GLY A 68 -22.42 -11.39 -19.35
CA GLY A 68 -21.70 -10.62 -20.37
C GLY A 68 -20.51 -11.35 -21.00
N PRO A 69 -20.20 -11.11 -22.28
CA PRO A 69 -20.97 -10.31 -23.23
C PRO A 69 -22.27 -11.04 -23.64
N VAL A 70 -23.42 -10.38 -23.49
CA VAL A 70 -24.73 -10.97 -23.81
C VAL A 70 -25.10 -10.64 -25.25
N MET A 71 -25.53 -11.65 -26.01
CA MET A 71 -26.14 -11.46 -27.33
C MET A 71 -27.66 -11.62 -27.26
N LYS A 72 -28.36 -11.14 -28.29
CA LYS A 72 -29.83 -11.21 -28.38
C LYS A 72 -30.35 -12.64 -28.29
N GLU A 73 -29.60 -13.59 -28.85
CA GLU A 73 -29.92 -15.01 -28.88
C GLU A 73 -29.88 -15.67 -27.50
N ASP A 74 -29.16 -15.07 -26.55
CA ASP A 74 -29.01 -15.57 -25.17
C ASP A 74 -30.19 -15.18 -24.26
N VAL A 75 -30.94 -14.15 -24.65
CA VAL A 75 -32.03 -13.56 -23.85
C VAL A 75 -33.14 -14.56 -23.50
N PRO A 76 -33.67 -15.37 -24.44
CA PRO A 76 -34.71 -16.34 -24.11
C PRO A 76 -34.28 -17.34 -23.03
N HIS A 77 -33.02 -17.77 -23.09
CA HIS A 77 -32.45 -18.70 -22.11
C HIS A 77 -32.27 -18.05 -20.73
N LEU A 78 -31.79 -16.81 -20.67
CA LEU A 78 -31.67 -16.04 -19.43
C LEU A 78 -33.02 -15.81 -18.75
N VAL A 79 -34.05 -15.48 -19.53
CA VAL A 79 -35.41 -15.29 -19.01
C VAL A 79 -35.99 -16.61 -18.49
N GLU A 80 -35.79 -17.70 -19.21
CA GLU A 80 -36.31 -19.02 -18.80
C GLU A 80 -35.60 -19.57 -17.56
N GLU A 81 -34.27 -19.65 -17.54
CA GLU A 81 -33.53 -20.24 -16.43
C GLU A 81 -33.47 -19.32 -15.21
N HIS A 82 -33.03 -18.07 -15.38
CA HIS A 82 -32.79 -17.19 -14.24
C HIS A 82 -34.07 -16.52 -13.73
N LEU A 83 -34.86 -15.95 -14.62
CA LEU A 83 -36.02 -15.15 -14.22
C LEU A 83 -37.27 -15.99 -13.95
N TYR A 84 -37.53 -17.06 -14.73
CA TYR A 84 -38.72 -17.90 -14.57
C TYR A 84 -38.50 -19.07 -13.61
N LYS A 85 -37.42 -19.84 -13.78
CA LYS A 85 -37.10 -21.01 -12.93
C LYS A 85 -36.29 -20.68 -11.66
N GLY A 86 -35.68 -19.50 -11.58
CA GLY A 86 -34.87 -19.06 -10.44
C GLY A 86 -33.48 -19.70 -10.36
N ARG A 87 -32.95 -20.23 -11.47
CA ARG A 87 -31.63 -20.88 -11.55
C ARG A 87 -30.65 -20.02 -12.33
N ILE A 88 -29.46 -19.81 -11.79
CA ILE A 88 -28.40 -19.03 -12.45
C ILE A 88 -27.95 -19.77 -13.73
N ALA A 89 -27.97 -19.08 -14.87
CA ALA A 89 -27.48 -19.58 -16.16
C ALA A 89 -25.94 -19.51 -16.20
N VAL A 90 -25.28 -20.50 -15.59
CA VAL A 90 -23.83 -20.49 -15.32
C VAL A 90 -23.00 -20.32 -16.59
N GLU A 91 -23.45 -20.88 -17.70
CA GLU A 91 -22.79 -20.81 -19.02
C GLU A 91 -22.73 -19.40 -19.63
N LEU A 92 -23.66 -18.51 -19.26
CA LEU A 92 -23.69 -17.11 -19.74
C LEU A 92 -23.17 -16.13 -18.70
N GLN A 93 -22.91 -16.61 -17.48
CA GLN A 93 -22.39 -15.77 -16.42
C GLN A 93 -21.07 -15.18 -16.88
N ALA A 94 -20.95 -13.85 -16.79
CA ALA A 94 -19.72 -13.20 -17.14
C ALA A 94 -18.59 -13.85 -16.33
N PRO A 95 -17.45 -14.20 -16.97
CA PRO A 95 -16.31 -14.69 -16.21
C PRO A 95 -16.05 -13.66 -15.10
N LYS A 96 -15.82 -14.16 -13.88
CA LYS A 96 -15.41 -13.36 -12.72
C LYS A 96 -14.04 -12.74 -12.99
N LYS A 97 -13.96 -11.82 -13.94
CA LYS A 97 -13.02 -10.72 -13.83
C LYS A 97 -13.51 -9.95 -12.63
N ALA A 98 -12.61 -9.70 -11.70
CA ALA A 98 -12.89 -8.84 -10.57
C ALA A 98 -13.61 -7.60 -11.11
N LEU A 99 -14.83 -7.36 -10.62
CA LEU A 99 -15.44 -6.06 -10.64
C LEU A 99 -14.34 -5.04 -10.30
N SER A 100 -14.30 -3.88 -10.93
CA SER A 100 -13.65 -2.74 -10.29
C SER A 100 -14.40 -2.48 -8.98
N GLY A 101 -13.90 -2.74 -7.76
CA GLY A 101 -12.68 -3.39 -7.30
C GLY A 101 -12.94 -4.08 -5.96
N PRO A 102 -13.17 -5.41 -5.89
CA PRO A 102 -12.48 -6.24 -4.94
C PRO A 102 -11.05 -6.31 -5.42
N ILE A 103 -10.12 -6.20 -4.50
CA ILE A 103 -8.71 -6.32 -4.80
C ILE A 103 -8.44 -7.73 -5.37
N ALA A 104 -8.35 -7.79 -6.71
CA ALA A 104 -8.31 -9.03 -7.49
C ALA A 104 -7.07 -9.90 -7.24
N TRP A 105 -6.13 -9.44 -6.41
CA TRP A 105 -4.93 -10.20 -6.04
C TRP A 105 -5.04 -10.87 -4.65
N LEU A 106 -6.10 -10.61 -3.88
CA LEU A 106 -6.21 -11.02 -2.47
C LEU A 106 -6.98 -12.32 -2.22
N THR A 107 -7.20 -13.23 -3.16
CA THR A 107 -7.71 -14.55 -2.75
C THR A 107 -6.61 -15.31 -2.01
N ALA A 108 -6.73 -15.42 -0.68
CA ALA A 108 -5.90 -16.31 0.13
C ALA A 108 -5.99 -17.70 -0.50
N ARG A 109 -4.90 -18.16 -1.12
CA ARG A 109 -4.90 -19.46 -1.79
C ARG A 109 -4.73 -20.54 -0.73
N GLU A 110 -5.79 -21.29 -0.47
CA GLU A 110 -5.67 -22.60 0.16
C GLU A 110 -4.67 -23.44 -0.67
N GLY A 111 -3.55 -23.83 -0.05
CA GLY A 111 -2.57 -24.75 -0.64
C GLY A 111 -1.18 -24.19 -0.96
N SER A 112 -0.91 -22.89 -0.82
CA SER A 112 0.49 -22.40 -0.79
C SER A 112 1.03 -22.53 0.62
N LEU A 113 2.13 -23.25 0.81
CA LEU A 113 2.88 -23.27 2.06
C LEU A 113 4.10 -22.35 1.91
N PRO A 114 4.33 -21.36 2.82
CA PRO A 114 3.44 -20.98 3.92
C PRO A 114 2.13 -20.35 3.44
N ALA A 115 1.04 -20.60 4.16
CA ALA A 115 -0.21 -19.86 3.93
C ALA A 115 -0.01 -18.39 4.34
N GLU A 116 -0.70 -17.47 3.66
CA GLU A 116 -0.72 -16.06 4.09
C GLU A 116 -1.34 -15.96 5.50
N HIS A 117 -0.66 -15.25 6.39
CA HIS A 117 -1.17 -14.93 7.71
C HIS A 117 -1.68 -13.49 7.66
N ARG A 118 -2.98 -13.32 7.41
CA ARG A 118 -3.58 -12.01 7.25
C ARG A 118 -4.08 -11.46 8.57
N ILE A 119 -3.46 -10.38 9.03
CA ILE A 119 -3.87 -9.59 10.19
C ILE A 119 -4.44 -8.27 9.69
N VAL A 120 -3.67 -7.49 8.92
CA VAL A 120 -4.12 -6.17 8.45
C VAL A 120 -4.98 -6.25 7.18
N LEU A 121 -4.92 -7.37 6.45
CA LEU A 121 -5.72 -7.62 5.26
C LEU A 121 -6.82 -8.65 5.49
N GLU A 122 -7.17 -8.93 6.76
CA GLU A 122 -8.11 -10.00 7.13
C GLU A 122 -9.49 -9.83 6.44
N ARG A 123 -9.96 -8.59 6.27
CA ARG A 123 -11.25 -8.26 5.62
C ARG A 123 -11.14 -7.80 4.17
N ALA A 124 -9.95 -7.39 3.74
CA ALA A 124 -9.77 -6.80 2.42
C ALA A 124 -10.12 -7.81 1.30
N GLY A 125 -11.15 -7.48 0.51
CA GLY A 125 -11.70 -8.36 -0.53
C GLY A 125 -12.73 -9.39 -0.06
N LEU A 126 -13.08 -9.40 1.24
CA LEU A 126 -14.17 -10.21 1.79
C LEU A 126 -15.43 -9.37 2.09
N ILE A 127 -15.25 -8.12 2.52
CA ILE A 127 -16.33 -7.19 2.86
C ILE A 127 -16.61 -6.19 1.74
N ASP A 128 -17.80 -5.58 1.75
CA ASP A 128 -18.00 -4.30 1.06
C ASP A 128 -17.32 -3.17 1.86
N PRO A 129 -16.27 -2.52 1.32
CA PRO A 129 -15.55 -1.46 2.02
C PRO A 129 -16.36 -0.18 2.24
N GLU A 130 -17.52 -0.05 1.60
CA GLU A 130 -18.45 1.07 1.78
C GLU A 130 -19.64 0.72 2.68
N SER A 131 -19.64 -0.47 3.31
CA SER A 131 -20.65 -0.92 4.26
C SER A 131 -20.08 -0.97 5.68
N ILE A 132 -20.54 -0.06 6.55
CA ILE A 132 -20.21 -0.12 7.98
C ILE A 132 -20.78 -1.40 8.64
N ASP A 133 -21.93 -1.88 8.17
CA ASP A 133 -22.56 -3.09 8.71
C ASP A 133 -21.71 -4.33 8.40
N ASP A 134 -21.13 -4.43 7.20
CA ASP A 134 -20.22 -5.52 6.85
C ASP A 134 -18.98 -5.52 7.75
N TYR A 135 -18.43 -4.33 8.03
CA TYR A 135 -17.30 -4.18 8.95
C TYR A 135 -17.67 -4.69 10.35
N ILE A 136 -18.83 -4.28 10.89
CA ILE A 136 -19.32 -4.70 12.21
C ILE A 136 -19.56 -6.21 12.29
N ILE A 137 -20.15 -6.82 11.24
CA ILE A 137 -20.39 -8.27 11.16
C ILE A 137 -19.07 -9.05 11.22
N HIS A 138 -17.98 -8.47 10.72
CA HIS A 138 -16.63 -9.05 10.72
C HIS A 138 -15.75 -8.49 11.84
N ASP A 139 -16.32 -8.41 13.05
CA ASP A 139 -15.69 -7.99 14.31
C ASP A 139 -15.25 -6.52 14.39
N GLY A 140 -15.68 -5.69 13.45
CA GLY A 140 -15.39 -4.26 13.45
C GLY A 140 -15.92 -3.53 14.68
N TYR A 141 -15.17 -2.55 15.18
CA TYR A 141 -15.46 -1.76 16.39
C TYR A 141 -15.50 -2.52 17.71
N GLN A 142 -15.26 -3.84 17.72
CA GLN A 142 -15.18 -4.62 18.95
C GLN A 142 -13.98 -4.18 19.82
N ALA A 143 -12.83 -3.88 19.22
CA ALA A 143 -11.67 -3.39 19.97
C ALA A 143 -11.95 -2.00 20.54
N LEU A 144 -12.56 -1.11 19.76
CA LEU A 144 -12.97 0.20 20.26
C LEU A 144 -13.93 0.09 21.44
N GLY A 145 -14.95 -0.77 21.33
CA GLY A 145 -15.92 -1.04 22.40
C GLY A 145 -15.20 -1.44 23.68
N LYS A 146 -14.36 -2.49 23.61
CA LYS A 146 -13.55 -2.98 24.73
C LYS A 146 -12.64 -1.90 25.33
N VAL A 147 -11.95 -1.12 24.50
CA VAL A 147 -11.04 -0.07 24.97
C VAL A 147 -11.79 0.99 25.76
N LEU A 148 -12.93 1.46 25.24
CA LEU A 148 -13.68 2.54 25.87
C LEU A 148 -14.48 2.08 27.10
N SER A 149 -14.88 0.81 27.18
CA SER A 149 -15.67 0.28 28.29
C SER A 149 -14.83 -0.28 29.44
N GLU A 150 -13.69 -0.91 29.15
CA GLU A 150 -12.99 -1.78 30.10
C GLU A 150 -11.55 -1.37 30.38
N MET A 151 -10.94 -0.52 29.55
CA MET A 151 -9.51 -0.25 29.61
C MET A 151 -9.21 1.21 29.95
N LYS A 152 -8.07 1.44 30.62
CA LYS A 152 -7.48 2.77 30.72
C LYS A 152 -6.48 3.00 29.58
N PRO A 153 -6.17 4.26 29.24
CA PRO A 153 -5.12 4.58 28.28
C PRO A 153 -3.78 3.89 28.56
N GLU A 154 -3.40 3.75 29.84
CA GLU A 154 -2.16 3.08 30.24
C GLU A 154 -2.16 1.59 29.89
N ASP A 155 -3.32 0.92 29.97
CA ASP A 155 -3.46 -0.51 29.65
C ASP A 155 -3.28 -0.75 28.14
N VAL A 156 -3.84 0.14 27.31
CA VAL A 156 -3.64 0.10 25.85
C VAL A 156 -2.16 0.25 25.51
N ILE A 157 -1.48 1.23 26.12
CA ILE A 157 -0.04 1.45 25.91
C ILE A 157 0.77 0.22 26.36
N ALA A 158 0.41 -0.40 27.48
CA ALA A 158 1.08 -1.61 27.98
C ALA A 158 0.96 -2.76 26.98
N ILE A 159 -0.25 -3.07 26.51
CA ILE A 159 -0.49 -4.12 25.50
C ILE A 159 0.29 -3.84 24.21
N LEU A 160 0.31 -2.59 23.74
CA LEU A 160 1.07 -2.23 22.54
C LEU A 160 2.58 -2.36 22.73
N LYS A 161 3.12 -2.07 23.92
CA LYS A 161 4.53 -2.31 24.24
C LYS A 161 4.85 -3.79 24.30
N GLU A 162 4.01 -4.58 24.97
CA GLU A 162 4.16 -6.03 25.12
C GLU A 162 4.08 -6.74 23.76
N SER A 163 3.15 -6.31 22.89
CA SER A 163 3.01 -6.85 21.53
C SER A 163 4.31 -6.73 20.73
N GLY A 164 5.16 -5.74 21.04
CA GLY A 164 6.37 -5.46 20.29
C GLY A 164 6.13 -4.88 18.90
N LEU A 165 4.92 -4.38 18.61
CA LEU A 165 4.61 -3.72 17.33
C LEU A 165 5.60 -2.59 17.03
N ARG A 166 6.21 -2.66 15.86
CA ARG A 166 7.12 -1.64 15.32
C ARG A 166 6.45 -0.93 14.14
N GLY A 167 6.76 0.35 13.97
CA GLY A 167 6.20 1.17 12.89
C GLY A 167 6.49 0.60 11.50
N ARG A 168 5.44 0.31 10.74
CA ARG A 168 5.47 -0.38 9.44
C ARG A 168 5.80 0.51 8.24
N GLY A 169 5.91 1.82 8.44
CA GLY A 169 6.32 2.79 7.41
C GLY A 169 7.82 2.79 7.07
N GLY A 170 8.63 1.92 7.69
CA GLY A 170 10.03 1.70 7.30
C GLY A 170 11.02 1.78 8.46
N ALA A 171 10.98 2.84 9.28
CA ALA A 171 11.96 3.06 10.35
C ALA A 171 11.87 2.06 11.52
N GLY A 172 10.75 1.34 11.67
CA GLY A 172 10.62 0.30 12.69
C GLY A 172 10.68 0.82 14.13
N PHE A 173 10.25 2.07 14.41
CA PHE A 173 10.23 2.59 15.78
C PHE A 173 9.14 1.88 16.62
N PRO A 174 9.39 1.51 17.90
CA PRO A 174 8.39 0.82 18.73
C PRO A 174 7.12 1.66 18.95
N THR A 175 5.97 1.13 18.54
CA THR A 175 4.69 1.86 18.53
C THR A 175 4.20 2.20 19.93
N GLY A 176 4.19 1.23 20.85
CA GLY A 176 3.77 1.46 22.24
C GLY A 176 4.66 2.48 22.99
N LEU A 177 5.95 2.57 22.64
CA LEU A 177 6.83 3.61 23.19
C LEU A 177 6.45 4.99 22.66
N LYS A 178 6.20 5.11 21.35
CA LYS A 178 5.78 6.37 20.70
C LYS A 178 4.48 6.88 21.32
N TRP A 179 3.50 6.00 21.51
CA TRP A 179 2.21 6.33 22.13
C TRP A 179 2.41 6.81 23.56
N GLY A 180 3.26 6.13 24.34
CA GLY A 180 3.62 6.55 25.69
C GLY A 180 4.26 7.93 25.76
N PHE A 181 5.12 8.31 24.80
CA PHE A 181 5.71 9.64 24.75
C PHE A 181 4.67 10.75 24.52
N VAL A 182 3.73 10.54 23.61
CA VAL A 182 2.67 11.53 23.33
C VAL A 182 1.68 11.61 24.50
N ALA A 183 1.28 10.46 25.05
CA ALA A 183 0.41 10.40 26.22
C ALA A 183 1.01 11.15 27.43
N GLY A 184 2.29 10.91 27.72
CA GLY A 184 3.00 11.56 28.84
C GLY A 184 3.37 13.03 28.61
N THR A 185 3.27 13.54 27.38
CA THR A 185 3.54 14.95 27.09
C THR A 185 2.36 15.82 27.50
N LYS A 186 2.63 16.87 28.28
CA LYS A 186 1.62 17.84 28.71
C LYS A 186 1.15 18.68 27.52
N GLY A 187 -0.16 18.82 27.36
CA GLY A 187 -0.79 19.70 26.39
C GLY A 187 -2.30 19.58 26.49
N GLU A 188 -3.01 20.71 26.45
CA GLU A 188 -4.48 20.75 26.48
C GLU A 188 -5.09 20.20 25.18
N LYS A 189 -4.35 20.27 24.09
CA LYS A 189 -4.72 19.78 22.76
C LYS A 189 -3.62 18.87 22.23
N LYS A 190 -4.01 17.73 21.68
CA LYS A 190 -3.12 16.77 21.03
C LYS A 190 -3.78 16.28 19.74
N TYR A 191 -2.98 15.77 18.82
CA TYR A 191 -3.45 15.30 17.52
C TYR A 191 -3.00 13.88 17.23
N VAL A 192 -3.79 13.15 16.46
CA VAL A 192 -3.40 11.87 15.84
C VAL A 192 -3.35 12.05 14.33
N VAL A 193 -2.25 11.63 13.71
CA VAL A 193 -2.08 11.71 12.26
C VAL A 193 -1.79 10.32 11.71
N CYS A 194 -2.62 9.91 10.75
CA CYS A 194 -2.37 8.75 9.91
C CYS A 194 -1.63 9.21 8.66
N ASN A 195 -0.41 8.70 8.49
CA ASN A 195 0.40 8.92 7.30
C ASN A 195 0.05 7.87 6.24
N ALA A 196 -0.76 8.29 5.28
CA ALA A 196 -1.23 7.55 4.10
C ALA A 196 -0.67 8.15 2.79
N ASP A 197 0.50 8.77 2.84
CA ASP A 197 1.13 9.35 1.65
C ASP A 197 1.65 8.25 0.70
N GLU A 198 2.08 7.08 1.20
CA GLU A 198 2.55 5.91 0.42
C GLU A 198 3.26 6.26 -0.90
N SER A 199 4.15 7.25 -0.89
CA SER A 199 4.77 7.74 -2.12
C SER A 199 5.93 6.85 -2.60
N GLU A 200 6.32 5.85 -1.82
CA GLU A 200 7.41 4.92 -2.13
C GLU A 200 7.11 4.07 -3.38
N PRO A 201 7.90 4.22 -4.47
CA PRO A 201 7.66 3.48 -5.69
C PRO A 201 7.56 1.96 -5.46
N GLY A 202 6.54 1.36 -6.05
CA GLY A 202 6.27 -0.07 -5.92
C GLY A 202 5.55 -0.47 -4.63
N THR A 203 5.21 0.48 -3.76
CA THR A 203 4.39 0.23 -2.56
C THR A 203 2.93 0.63 -2.82
N PHE A 204 1.99 -0.24 -2.48
CA PHE A 204 0.52 -0.01 -2.58
C PHE A 204 -0.25 -0.81 -1.52
N LYS A 205 0.40 -1.10 -0.39
CA LYS A 205 -0.15 -1.85 0.75
C LYS A 205 -1.09 -0.99 1.60
N ASP A 206 -0.79 0.29 1.74
CA ASP A 206 -1.61 1.23 2.51
C ASP A 206 -2.85 1.59 1.70
N ARG A 207 -2.70 1.83 0.39
CA ARG A 207 -3.81 1.95 -0.55
C ARG A 207 -4.80 0.81 -0.38
N LEU A 208 -4.28 -0.42 -0.32
CA LEU A 208 -5.09 -1.61 -0.20
C LEU A 208 -5.95 -1.60 1.07
N ILE A 209 -5.36 -1.25 2.20
CA ILE A 209 -6.07 -1.19 3.48
C ILE A 209 -7.13 -0.08 3.44
N LEU A 210 -6.80 1.10 2.91
CA LEU A 210 -7.73 2.23 2.85
C LEU A 210 -8.89 2.01 1.88
N GLU A 211 -8.63 1.36 0.75
CA GLU A 211 -9.66 1.06 -0.23
C GLU A 211 -10.48 -0.17 0.19
N GLY A 212 -9.88 -1.16 0.86
CA GLY A 212 -10.52 -2.44 1.16
C GLY A 212 -11.10 -2.58 2.57
N ASP A 213 -10.63 -1.80 3.54
CA ASP A 213 -11.09 -1.83 4.93
C ASP A 213 -10.87 -0.47 5.63
N PRO A 214 -11.50 0.62 5.14
CA PRO A 214 -11.28 1.98 5.66
C PRO A 214 -11.67 2.13 7.14
N HIS A 215 -12.69 1.40 7.60
CA HIS A 215 -13.15 1.46 8.99
C HIS A 215 -12.11 0.96 9.99
N SER A 216 -11.25 0.00 9.62
CA SER A 216 -10.14 -0.43 10.49
C SER A 216 -9.19 0.71 10.88
N ILE A 217 -8.96 1.65 9.96
CA ILE A 217 -8.10 2.81 10.22
C ILE A 217 -8.83 3.84 11.08
N ILE A 218 -10.13 4.05 10.84
CA ILE A 218 -10.95 4.94 11.66
C ILE A 218 -11.00 4.43 13.11
N GLU A 219 -11.29 3.14 13.30
CA GLU A 219 -11.30 2.48 14.61
C GLU A 219 -9.96 2.66 15.33
N ALA A 220 -8.85 2.34 14.65
CA ALA A 220 -7.51 2.47 15.20
C ALA A 220 -7.17 3.92 15.59
N MET A 221 -7.62 4.91 14.82
CA MET A 221 -7.39 6.32 15.12
C MET A 221 -8.21 6.83 16.30
N ILE A 222 -9.45 6.36 16.47
CA ILE A 222 -10.25 6.68 17.67
C ILE A 222 -9.57 6.08 18.91
N ILE A 223 -9.14 4.82 18.84
CA ILE A 223 -8.39 4.16 19.92
C ILE A 223 -7.12 4.95 20.25
N ALA A 224 -6.37 5.38 19.22
CA ALA A 224 -5.19 6.21 19.40
C ALA A 224 -5.52 7.54 20.07
N GLY A 225 -6.61 8.21 19.64
CA GLY A 225 -7.12 9.45 20.21
C GLY A 225 -7.39 9.33 21.70
N TYR A 226 -8.21 8.35 22.08
CA TYR A 226 -8.49 8.01 23.47
C TYR A 226 -7.22 7.77 24.27
N THR A 227 -6.30 6.96 23.72
CA THR A 227 -5.11 6.51 24.43
C THR A 227 -4.09 7.62 24.68
N VAL A 228 -3.93 8.57 23.76
CA VAL A 228 -2.98 9.68 23.95
C VAL A 228 -3.61 10.94 24.54
N GLY A 229 -4.93 10.98 24.65
CA GLY A 229 -5.70 12.16 25.04
C GLY A 229 -5.80 13.21 23.93
N ALA A 230 -5.96 12.76 22.68
CA ALA A 230 -6.26 13.59 21.53
C ALA A 230 -7.75 13.50 21.19
N ASP A 231 -8.34 14.61 20.79
CA ASP A 231 -9.74 14.78 20.43
C ASP A 231 -9.92 15.06 18.93
N GLU A 232 -8.82 15.07 18.17
CA GLU A 232 -8.83 15.39 16.75
C GLU A 232 -7.73 14.65 15.99
N GLY A 233 -8.04 14.18 14.79
CA GLY A 233 -7.11 13.47 13.93
C GLY A 233 -7.21 13.81 12.46
N TYR A 234 -6.12 13.52 11.74
CA TYR A 234 -5.96 13.79 10.32
C TYR A 234 -5.43 12.55 9.60
N ILE A 235 -6.10 12.15 8.53
CA ILE A 235 -5.59 11.15 7.57
C ILE A 235 -5.01 11.92 6.40
N TYR A 236 -3.68 11.93 6.28
CA TYR A 236 -2.99 12.54 5.15
C TYR A 236 -2.86 11.52 4.04
N VAL A 237 -3.71 11.61 3.01
CA VAL A 237 -3.75 10.68 1.88
C VAL A 237 -3.14 11.36 0.67
N ARG A 238 -2.25 10.70 -0.05
CA ARG A 238 -1.70 11.26 -1.30
C ARG A 238 -2.80 11.59 -2.31
N GLY A 239 -2.57 12.63 -3.11
CA GLY A 239 -3.55 13.14 -4.07
C GLY A 239 -3.98 12.09 -5.12
N GLU A 240 -3.09 11.18 -5.50
CA GLU A 240 -3.33 10.16 -6.52
C GLU A 240 -4.27 9.03 -6.07
N TYR A 241 -4.57 8.92 -4.76
CA TYR A 241 -5.46 7.90 -4.21
C TYR A 241 -6.89 8.43 -4.02
N GLU A 242 -7.50 8.88 -5.12
CA GLU A 242 -8.85 9.47 -5.12
C GLU A 242 -9.91 8.50 -4.57
N LEU A 243 -9.84 7.21 -4.92
CA LEU A 243 -10.78 6.19 -4.42
C LEU A 243 -10.66 6.01 -2.91
N ALA A 244 -9.44 5.93 -2.38
CA ALA A 244 -9.20 5.82 -0.94
C ALA A 244 -9.75 7.06 -0.20
N GLN A 245 -9.56 8.26 -0.74
CA GLN A 245 -10.10 9.49 -0.17
C GLN A 245 -11.63 9.45 -0.13
N SER A 246 -12.28 9.08 -1.23
CA SER A 246 -13.74 8.95 -1.32
C SER A 246 -14.29 7.96 -0.29
N ARG A 247 -13.71 6.75 -0.22
CA ARG A 247 -14.13 5.70 0.72
C ARG A 247 -13.93 6.09 2.18
N LEU A 248 -12.81 6.74 2.51
CA LEU A 248 -12.58 7.26 3.86
C LEU A 248 -13.62 8.32 4.25
N ILE A 249 -13.98 9.22 3.33
CA ILE A 249 -15.01 10.24 3.60
C ILE A 249 -16.36 9.56 3.88
N THR A 250 -16.76 8.59 3.05
CA THR A 250 -17.98 7.79 3.27
C THR A 250 -17.94 7.05 4.61
N ALA A 251 -16.84 6.36 4.91
CA ALA A 251 -16.69 5.61 6.16
C ALA A 251 -16.68 6.52 7.41
N ILE A 252 -16.09 7.71 7.32
CA ILE A 252 -16.15 8.73 8.38
C ILE A 252 -17.59 9.18 8.61
N GLN A 253 -18.34 9.42 7.54
CA GLN A 253 -19.74 9.83 7.63
C GLN A 253 -20.60 8.74 8.27
N GLN A 254 -20.45 7.49 7.83
CA GLN A 254 -21.16 6.34 8.42
C GLN A 254 -20.81 6.15 9.90
N ALA A 255 -19.53 6.24 10.26
CA ALA A 255 -19.09 6.15 11.65
C ALA A 255 -19.72 7.24 12.53
N LYS A 256 -19.88 8.47 12.01
CA LYS A 256 -20.59 9.55 12.71
C LYS A 256 -22.08 9.26 12.87
N GLU A 257 -22.74 8.76 11.82
CA GLU A 257 -24.17 8.43 11.85
C GLU A 257 -24.49 7.29 12.84
N TYR A 258 -23.60 6.31 12.95
CA TYR A 258 -23.72 5.19 13.89
C TYR A 258 -23.27 5.54 15.32
N GLY A 259 -22.78 6.77 15.57
CA GLY A 259 -22.27 7.19 16.88
C GLY A 259 -20.94 6.54 17.28
N MET A 260 -20.20 5.99 16.31
CA MET A 260 -18.86 5.41 16.47
C MET A 260 -17.76 6.47 16.44
N LEU A 261 -18.03 7.65 15.86
CA LEU A 261 -17.12 8.78 15.73
C LEU A 261 -17.84 10.10 16.07
N GLY A 262 -17.11 11.12 16.49
CA GLY A 262 -17.65 12.42 16.85
C GLY A 262 -17.74 12.61 18.36
N SER A 263 -18.87 13.12 18.86
CA SER A 263 -19.03 13.49 20.27
C SER A 263 -19.51 12.33 21.14
N ASN A 264 -18.88 12.16 22.32
CA ASN A 264 -19.28 11.22 23.36
C ASN A 264 -19.49 9.77 22.83
N ILE A 265 -18.47 9.25 22.15
CA ILE A 265 -18.47 7.93 21.50
C ILE A 265 -18.84 6.85 22.52
N PHE A 266 -19.87 6.05 22.23
CA PHE A 266 -20.46 5.05 23.14
C PHE A 266 -20.87 5.56 24.53
N GLY A 267 -21.07 6.87 24.71
CA GLY A 267 -21.35 7.44 26.02
C GLY A 267 -20.15 7.44 26.98
N SER A 268 -18.94 7.22 26.47
CA SER A 268 -17.70 7.10 27.27
C SER A 268 -17.15 8.42 27.81
N GLY A 269 -17.69 9.56 27.38
CA GLY A 269 -17.13 10.89 27.62
C GLY A 269 -15.99 11.27 26.67
N HIS A 270 -15.50 10.33 25.84
CA HIS A 270 -14.50 10.61 24.82
C HIS A 270 -15.13 11.12 23.53
N SER A 271 -14.56 12.17 22.96
CA SER A 271 -14.95 12.72 21.66
C SER A 271 -13.74 12.77 20.75
N PHE A 272 -13.92 12.43 19.47
CA PHE A 272 -12.86 12.42 18.49
C PHE A 272 -13.39 12.85 17.12
N GLU A 273 -12.80 13.90 16.56
CA GLU A 273 -13.06 14.36 15.19
C GLU A 273 -11.98 13.87 14.23
N LEU A 274 -12.36 13.51 13.01
CA LEU A 274 -11.45 12.97 12.01
C LEU A 274 -11.62 13.68 10.67
N HIS A 275 -10.50 14.04 10.07
CA HIS A 275 -10.43 14.78 8.81
C HIS A 275 -9.57 14.04 7.79
N VAL A 276 -9.97 14.07 6.52
CA VAL A 276 -9.14 13.63 5.39
C VAL A 276 -8.47 14.85 4.78
N HIS A 277 -7.15 14.79 4.61
CA HIS A 277 -6.36 15.83 3.96
C HIS A 277 -5.65 15.23 2.74
N ALA A 278 -5.94 15.77 1.55
CA ALA A 278 -5.34 15.33 0.31
C ALA A 278 -3.97 15.98 0.10
N GLY A 279 -2.95 15.15 -0.17
CA GLY A 279 -1.61 15.59 -0.53
C GLY A 279 -1.53 16.12 -1.96
N ALA A 280 -0.46 16.86 -2.25
CA ALA A 280 -0.25 17.53 -3.54
C ALA A 280 0.83 16.85 -4.43
N GLY A 281 1.03 15.53 -4.27
CA GLY A 281 1.92 14.74 -5.13
C GLY A 281 3.42 14.90 -4.85
N ALA A 282 3.81 15.21 -3.61
CA ALA A 282 5.22 15.39 -3.22
C ALA A 282 5.70 14.22 -2.35
N TYR A 283 6.65 13.40 -2.83
CA TYR A 283 7.16 12.24 -2.08
C TYR A 283 7.70 12.60 -0.69
N ILE A 284 8.33 13.77 -0.57
CA ILE A 284 8.89 14.23 0.70
C ILE A 284 7.82 14.38 1.78
N CYS A 285 6.54 14.58 1.43
CA CYS A 285 5.44 14.65 2.40
C CYS A 285 5.14 13.31 3.08
N GLY A 286 5.74 12.19 2.63
CA GLY A 286 5.77 10.96 3.41
C GLY A 286 6.66 11.04 4.66
N GLU A 287 7.57 12.02 4.74
CA GLU A 287 8.37 12.30 5.92
C GLU A 287 7.52 12.97 7.00
N GLU A 288 7.63 12.50 8.25
CA GLU A 288 6.70 12.85 9.33
C GLU A 288 6.55 14.36 9.58
N THR A 289 7.60 15.17 9.46
CA THR A 289 7.52 16.61 9.71
C THR A 289 7.14 17.41 8.47
N ALA A 290 7.56 16.97 7.28
CA ALA A 290 7.10 17.54 6.02
C ALA A 290 5.59 17.34 5.81
N LEU A 291 5.08 16.18 6.22
CA LEU A 291 3.65 15.88 6.27
C LEU A 291 2.89 16.92 7.10
N LEU A 292 3.39 17.22 8.31
CA LEU A 292 2.79 18.23 9.18
C LEU A 292 2.81 19.62 8.55
N GLU A 293 3.92 20.02 7.93
CA GLU A 293 3.99 21.29 7.20
C GLU A 293 2.94 21.37 6.08
N SER A 294 2.72 20.26 5.36
CA SER A 294 1.68 20.19 4.32
C SER A 294 0.28 20.35 4.91
N ILE A 295 -0.04 19.67 6.03
CA ILE A 295 -1.35 19.83 6.70
C ILE A 295 -1.53 21.29 7.16
N GLU A 296 -0.47 21.93 7.63
CA GLU A 296 -0.46 23.34 8.06
C GLU A 296 -0.56 24.34 6.88
N GLY A 297 -0.67 23.88 5.64
CA GLY A 297 -0.77 24.72 4.44
C GLY A 297 0.56 25.34 4.01
N LYS A 298 1.68 24.79 4.48
CA LYS A 298 3.04 25.23 4.13
C LYS A 298 3.67 24.27 3.11
N ARG A 299 4.83 24.65 2.58
CA ARG A 299 5.62 23.76 1.73
C ARG A 299 6.11 22.56 2.56
N GLY A 300 6.00 21.34 2.02
CA GLY A 300 6.44 20.08 2.65
C GLY A 300 7.96 19.98 2.84
N GLU A 301 8.53 20.84 3.66
CA GLU A 301 9.95 20.85 3.99
C GLU A 301 10.16 20.30 5.40
N PRO A 302 10.96 19.22 5.58
CA PRO A 302 11.19 18.64 6.89
C PRO A 302 11.74 19.65 7.91
N ARG A 303 11.22 19.56 9.13
CA ARG A 303 11.66 20.37 10.27
C ARG A 303 12.99 19.85 10.81
N PRO A 304 13.86 20.71 11.35
CA PRO A 304 14.99 20.26 12.16
C PRO A 304 14.46 19.60 13.44
N ARG A 305 15.09 18.51 13.86
CA ARG A 305 14.80 17.81 15.12
C ARG A 305 16.03 17.88 16.02
N PRO A 306 15.90 18.14 17.33
CA PRO A 306 14.67 18.47 18.07
C PRO A 306 14.11 19.88 17.78
N PRO A 307 12.82 20.15 18.10
CA PRO A 307 11.87 19.27 18.80
C PRO A 307 11.26 18.18 17.91
N TYR A 308 10.82 17.08 18.53
CA TYR A 308 10.18 15.96 17.83
C TYR A 308 8.66 16.16 17.74
N PRO A 309 7.96 15.54 16.76
CA PRO A 309 6.50 15.65 16.65
C PRO A 309 5.73 15.21 17.91
N THR A 310 6.30 14.29 18.69
CA THR A 310 5.69 13.83 19.93
C THR A 310 5.56 14.92 20.98
N THR A 311 6.37 15.99 20.89
CA THR A 311 6.27 17.18 21.75
C THR A 311 5.71 18.38 21.00
N ASN A 312 6.19 18.63 19.77
CA ASN A 312 5.84 19.79 18.95
C ASN A 312 5.62 19.33 17.50
N GLY A 313 4.46 18.74 17.25
CA GLY A 313 4.00 18.30 15.94
C GLY A 313 3.07 19.31 15.29
N LEU A 314 1.86 18.87 14.94
CA LEU A 314 0.84 19.65 14.25
C LEU A 314 0.48 20.89 15.07
N TRP A 315 0.60 22.07 14.46
CA TRP A 315 0.39 23.37 15.11
C TRP A 315 1.13 23.52 16.45
N GLN A 316 2.35 22.95 16.51
CA GLN A 316 3.22 22.95 17.69
C GLN A 316 2.63 22.23 18.91
N LYS A 317 1.65 21.32 18.70
CA LYS A 317 1.06 20.48 19.75
C LYS A 317 1.61 19.06 19.72
N PRO A 318 1.60 18.32 20.84
CA PRO A 318 1.98 16.91 20.86
C PRO A 318 1.17 16.12 19.84
N THR A 319 1.84 15.43 18.92
CA THR A 319 1.18 14.75 17.81
C THR A 319 1.68 13.32 17.70
N LEU A 320 0.75 12.38 17.69
CA LEU A 320 1.02 10.99 17.40
C LEU A 320 0.93 10.77 15.88
N ILE A 321 2.03 10.32 15.27
CA ILE A 321 2.07 10.03 13.83
C ILE A 321 2.37 8.55 13.61
N ASN A 322 1.47 7.84 12.94
CA ASN A 322 1.62 6.43 12.56
C ASN A 322 1.25 6.19 11.09
N ASN A 323 1.89 5.19 10.47
CA ASN A 323 1.54 4.73 9.12
C ASN A 323 0.28 3.87 9.13
N VAL A 324 -0.45 3.81 8.02
CA VAL A 324 -1.68 3.03 7.82
C VAL A 324 -1.54 1.58 8.28
N GLU A 325 -0.56 0.83 7.76
CA GLU A 325 -0.33 -0.57 8.17
C GLU A 325 -0.04 -0.70 9.68
N THR A 326 0.57 0.32 10.30
CA THR A 326 0.79 0.31 11.75
C THR A 326 -0.52 0.44 12.51
N LEU A 327 -1.41 1.33 12.07
CA LEU A 327 -2.73 1.53 12.68
C LEU A 327 -3.65 0.33 12.46
N ALA A 328 -3.62 -0.28 11.27
CA ALA A 328 -4.43 -1.47 10.96
C ALA A 328 -4.14 -2.68 11.87
N ASN A 329 -2.94 -2.76 12.46
CA ASN A 329 -2.60 -3.81 13.44
C ASN A 329 -3.28 -3.58 14.82
N ILE A 330 -3.64 -2.34 15.15
CA ILE A 330 -4.07 -1.96 16.51
C ILE A 330 -5.36 -2.68 16.94
N PRO A 331 -6.45 -2.71 16.15
CA PRO A 331 -7.68 -3.37 16.57
C PRO A 331 -7.46 -4.86 16.82
N ALA A 332 -6.77 -5.57 15.91
CA ALA A 332 -6.50 -7.00 16.04
C ALA A 332 -5.65 -7.33 17.29
N ILE A 333 -4.61 -6.53 17.58
CA ILE A 333 -3.81 -6.68 18.81
C ILE A 333 -4.67 -6.52 20.06
N LEU A 334 -5.62 -5.59 20.07
CA LEU A 334 -6.46 -5.32 21.25
C LEU A 334 -7.59 -6.35 21.43
N ARG A 335 -8.08 -6.94 20.33
CA ARG A 335 -9.02 -8.08 20.38
C ARG A 335 -8.35 -9.31 20.96
N HIS A 336 -7.18 -9.69 20.44
CA HIS A 336 -6.57 -11.00 20.73
C HIS A 336 -5.43 -10.97 21.76
N GLY A 337 -4.88 -9.80 22.07
CA GLY A 337 -3.81 -9.61 23.04
C GLY A 337 -2.39 -9.62 22.45
N ALA A 338 -1.43 -9.21 23.29
CA ALA A 338 -0.01 -9.09 22.91
C ALA A 338 0.62 -10.45 22.56
N ASP A 339 0.36 -11.50 23.34
CA ASP A 339 0.93 -12.83 23.12
C ASP A 339 0.49 -13.44 21.79
N TRP A 340 -0.77 -13.23 21.41
CA TRP A 340 -1.27 -13.62 20.10
C TRP A 340 -0.47 -12.94 18.98
N PHE A 341 -0.25 -11.63 19.07
CA PHE A 341 0.51 -10.91 18.05
C PHE A 341 1.98 -11.38 17.98
N ARG A 342 2.59 -11.65 19.14
CA ARG A 342 3.96 -12.18 19.24
C ARG A 342 4.11 -13.62 18.77
N SER A 343 3.01 -14.37 18.63
CA SER A 343 3.04 -15.72 18.07
C SER A 343 3.39 -15.72 16.57
N PHE A 344 3.27 -14.56 15.92
CA PHE A 344 3.68 -14.34 14.53
C PHE A 344 5.03 -13.63 14.48
N GLY A 345 5.79 -13.92 13.43
CA GLY A 345 7.04 -13.23 13.11
C GLY A 345 8.22 -13.69 13.97
N THR A 346 9.31 -12.92 13.96
CA THR A 346 10.50 -13.23 14.75
C THR A 346 10.41 -12.64 16.17
N PRO A 347 11.16 -13.15 17.15
CA PRO A 347 11.15 -12.59 18.52
C PRO A 347 11.49 -11.10 18.59
N SER A 348 12.33 -10.61 17.67
CA SER A 348 12.74 -9.20 17.55
C SER A 348 11.79 -8.34 16.72
N SER A 349 11.01 -8.95 15.84
CA SER A 349 10.06 -8.27 14.96
C SER A 349 8.76 -9.07 14.87
N PRO A 350 7.92 -9.01 15.91
CA PRO A 350 6.67 -9.75 15.95
C PRO A 350 5.65 -9.23 14.93
N GLY A 351 4.66 -10.07 14.66
CA GLY A 351 3.57 -9.79 13.75
C GLY A 351 3.85 -10.12 12.28
N THR A 352 2.94 -9.65 11.44
CA THR A 352 3.00 -9.79 9.99
C THR A 352 3.49 -8.49 9.35
N LYS A 353 3.87 -8.60 8.08
CA LYS A 353 4.15 -7.47 7.21
C LYS A 353 3.56 -7.72 5.83
N VAL A 354 3.06 -6.65 5.23
CA VAL A 354 2.60 -6.66 3.84
C VAL A 354 3.77 -6.35 2.90
N TYR A 355 4.02 -7.24 1.95
CA TYR A 355 5.07 -7.11 0.94
C TYR A 355 4.48 -6.99 -0.46
N THR A 356 5.03 -6.10 -1.29
CA THR A 356 4.69 -6.00 -2.72
C THR A 356 5.80 -6.64 -3.56
N ILE A 357 5.44 -7.64 -4.35
CA ILE A 357 6.35 -8.42 -5.20
C ILE A 357 6.28 -7.87 -6.63
N LEU A 358 7.42 -7.38 -7.12
CA LEU A 358 7.59 -6.74 -8.42
C LEU A 358 8.80 -7.30 -9.16
N GLY A 359 8.90 -7.00 -10.46
CA GLY A 359 10.07 -7.31 -11.27
C GLY A 359 10.02 -8.68 -11.96
N ASN A 360 11.19 -9.34 -12.05
CA ASN A 360 11.45 -10.50 -12.90
C ASN A 360 11.03 -11.83 -12.26
N VAL A 361 9.78 -11.91 -11.79
CA VAL A 361 9.16 -13.14 -11.26
C VAL A 361 8.00 -13.61 -12.13
N ASN A 362 7.62 -14.89 -12.01
CA ASN A 362 6.48 -15.45 -12.73
C ASN A 362 5.14 -14.90 -12.23
N GLN A 363 5.08 -14.49 -10.96
CA GLN A 363 3.88 -13.94 -10.34
C GLN A 363 4.23 -12.70 -9.51
N THR A 364 3.73 -11.54 -9.93
CA THR A 364 3.73 -10.30 -9.13
C THR A 364 2.45 -10.21 -8.31
N GLY A 365 2.46 -9.37 -7.28
CA GLY A 365 1.29 -9.14 -6.44
C GLY A 365 1.67 -8.62 -5.07
N LEU A 366 0.78 -8.81 -4.10
CA LEU A 366 1.05 -8.48 -2.72
C LEU A 366 0.66 -9.65 -1.83
N ILE A 367 1.44 -9.82 -0.77
CA ILE A 367 1.29 -10.89 0.22
C ILE A 367 1.37 -10.32 1.62
N GLU A 368 0.62 -10.90 2.55
CA GLU A 368 0.81 -10.65 3.98
C GLU A 368 1.31 -11.93 4.65
N VAL A 369 2.51 -11.84 5.21
CA VAL A 369 3.21 -12.98 5.80
C VAL A 369 3.89 -12.56 7.10
N SER A 370 4.16 -13.54 7.95
CA SER A 370 4.91 -13.34 9.19
C SER A 370 6.29 -12.75 8.89
N MET A 371 6.71 -11.80 9.73
CA MET A 371 8.04 -11.22 9.60
C MET A 371 9.15 -12.27 9.77
N GLY A 372 10.24 -12.14 9.02
CA GLY A 372 11.34 -13.10 9.02
C GLY A 372 11.32 -14.11 7.87
N ILE A 373 10.28 -14.11 7.03
CA ILE A 373 10.33 -14.79 5.72
C ILE A 373 11.57 -14.35 4.94
N THR A 374 12.17 -15.21 4.12
CA THR A 374 13.35 -14.91 3.32
C THR A 374 12.98 -14.47 1.89
N LEU A 375 13.90 -13.79 1.18
CA LEU A 375 13.71 -13.49 -0.24
C LEU A 375 13.58 -14.76 -1.08
N ARG A 376 14.31 -15.83 -0.71
CA ARG A 376 14.19 -17.14 -1.38
C ARG A 376 12.77 -17.68 -1.31
N GLU A 377 12.17 -17.67 -0.13
CA GLU A 377 10.79 -18.12 0.06
C GLU A 377 9.81 -17.23 -0.70
N VAL A 378 9.98 -15.91 -0.66
CA VAL A 378 9.14 -14.99 -1.43
C VAL A 378 9.20 -15.29 -2.93
N ILE A 379 10.39 -15.43 -3.50
CA ILE A 379 10.58 -15.69 -4.93
C ILE A 379 10.02 -17.06 -5.31
N SER A 380 10.36 -18.11 -4.56
CA SER A 380 10.01 -19.49 -4.92
C SER A 380 8.53 -19.80 -4.72
N ILE A 381 7.92 -19.31 -3.64
CA ILE A 381 6.57 -19.70 -3.21
C ILE A 381 5.55 -18.74 -3.81
N TYR A 382 5.69 -17.44 -3.55
CA TYR A 382 4.71 -16.44 -3.94
C TYR A 382 5.00 -15.86 -5.32
N GLY A 383 6.28 -15.64 -5.64
CA GLY A 383 6.76 -15.24 -6.96
C GLY A 383 6.68 -16.35 -8.01
N LYS A 384 6.49 -17.60 -7.58
CA LYS A 384 6.50 -18.82 -8.43
C LYS A 384 7.78 -18.99 -9.25
N GLY A 385 8.91 -18.58 -8.69
CA GLY A 385 10.20 -18.57 -9.33
C GLY A 385 10.45 -17.37 -10.23
N MET A 386 11.67 -17.29 -10.75
CA MET A 386 12.11 -16.24 -11.66
C MET A 386 11.45 -16.38 -13.03
N LYS A 387 11.19 -15.25 -13.68
CA LYS A 387 10.61 -15.19 -15.02
C LYS A 387 11.52 -15.90 -16.03
N ASN A 388 10.94 -16.69 -16.93
CA ASN A 388 11.68 -17.45 -17.96
C ASN A 388 12.79 -18.38 -17.42
N GLY A 389 12.79 -18.72 -16.13
CA GLY A 389 13.85 -19.51 -15.52
C GLY A 389 15.18 -18.76 -15.36
N ALA A 390 15.15 -17.43 -15.40
CA ALA A 390 16.31 -16.57 -15.18
C ALA A 390 16.92 -16.76 -13.77
N THR A 391 18.16 -16.33 -13.61
CA THR A 391 18.91 -16.41 -12.36
C THR A 391 18.65 -15.18 -11.50
N PHE A 392 18.23 -15.38 -10.24
CA PHE A 392 18.11 -14.28 -9.30
C PHE A 392 19.48 -13.61 -9.04
N LYS A 393 19.57 -12.29 -9.30
CA LYS A 393 20.79 -11.51 -9.09
C LYS A 393 20.70 -10.65 -7.83
N LEU A 394 19.62 -9.88 -7.70
CA LEU A 394 19.43 -8.92 -6.62
C LEU A 394 17.95 -8.60 -6.40
N ALA A 395 17.63 -8.12 -5.21
CA ALA A 395 16.35 -7.50 -4.93
C ALA A 395 16.57 -6.10 -4.35
N GLN A 396 15.84 -5.12 -4.87
CA GLN A 396 15.71 -3.82 -4.22
C GLN A 396 14.55 -3.92 -3.21
N THR A 397 14.87 -3.85 -1.92
CA THR A 397 13.91 -3.92 -0.83
C THR A 397 13.58 -2.53 -0.32
N GLY A 398 12.32 -2.29 0.07
CA GLY A 398 11.89 -1.04 0.70
C GLY A 398 11.68 0.12 -0.26
N GLY A 399 11.59 -0.15 -1.57
CA GLY A 399 11.48 0.87 -2.62
C GLY A 399 12.79 1.62 -2.87
N SER A 400 12.71 2.80 -3.48
CA SER A 400 13.83 3.70 -3.75
C SER A 400 14.66 4.02 -2.50
N SER A 401 14.02 4.17 -1.34
CA SER A 401 14.68 4.49 -0.06
C SER A 401 15.25 3.30 0.72
N GLY A 402 15.12 2.07 0.22
CA GLY A 402 15.68 0.91 0.90
C GLY A 402 17.05 0.49 0.36
N SER A 403 17.27 -0.81 0.23
CA SER A 403 18.59 -1.40 -0.04
C SER A 403 18.60 -2.28 -1.28
N ILE A 404 19.77 -2.39 -1.91
CA ILE A 404 20.01 -3.32 -3.03
C ILE A 404 20.66 -4.58 -2.45
N ILE A 405 19.85 -5.61 -2.25
CA ILE A 405 20.26 -6.87 -1.62
C ILE A 405 20.76 -7.85 -2.68
N PRO A 406 22.01 -8.36 -2.59
CA PRO A 406 22.51 -9.38 -3.52
C PRO A 406 21.91 -10.76 -3.26
N ALA A 407 21.94 -11.61 -4.27
CA ALA A 407 21.51 -13.01 -4.16
C ALA A 407 22.22 -13.80 -3.05
N SER A 408 23.43 -13.40 -2.63
CA SER A 408 24.14 -14.02 -1.51
C SER A 408 23.47 -13.80 -0.14
N LEU A 409 22.61 -12.78 -0.01
CA LEU A 409 21.88 -12.47 1.21
C LEU A 409 20.41 -12.92 1.18
N GLN A 410 19.99 -13.66 0.15
CA GLN A 410 18.58 -14.02 -0.08
C GLN A 410 17.95 -14.86 1.03
N ASP A 411 18.77 -15.56 1.81
CA ASP A 411 18.38 -16.42 2.94
C ASP A 411 18.40 -15.68 4.28
N THR A 412 18.73 -14.39 4.29
CA THR A 412 18.64 -13.56 5.49
C THR A 412 17.17 -13.36 5.84
N PRO A 413 16.74 -13.64 7.08
CA PRO A 413 15.37 -13.37 7.52
C PRO A 413 15.01 -11.89 7.30
N MET A 414 13.87 -11.62 6.64
CA MET A 414 13.38 -10.27 6.38
C MET A 414 12.72 -9.68 7.62
N ASP A 415 13.54 -9.42 8.64
CA ASP A 415 13.18 -8.68 9.84
C ASP A 415 14.14 -7.51 10.09
N TYR A 416 13.72 -6.53 10.90
CA TYR A 416 14.49 -5.29 11.08
C TYR A 416 15.89 -5.52 11.63
N ASP A 417 16.05 -6.48 12.54
CA ASP A 417 17.30 -6.69 13.26
C ASP A 417 18.27 -7.53 12.44
N SER A 418 17.77 -8.58 11.78
CA SER A 418 18.55 -9.42 10.87
C SER A 418 19.07 -8.63 9.68
N PHE A 419 18.24 -7.80 9.05
CA PHE A 419 18.66 -6.95 7.94
C PHE A 419 19.64 -5.86 8.39
N SER A 420 19.39 -5.22 9.53
CA SER A 420 20.32 -4.22 10.08
C SER A 420 21.70 -4.83 10.37
N LYS A 421 21.77 -6.06 10.90
CA LYS A 421 23.03 -6.79 11.10
C LYS A 421 23.75 -7.13 9.80
N ALA A 422 22.99 -7.41 8.74
CA ALA A 422 23.52 -7.65 7.40
C ALA A 422 23.90 -6.36 6.65
N GLY A 423 23.67 -5.18 7.24
CA GLY A 423 23.99 -3.87 6.64
C GLY A 423 22.98 -3.39 5.59
N VAL A 424 21.81 -4.02 5.52
CA VAL A 424 20.72 -3.70 4.57
C VAL A 424 19.46 -3.26 5.32
N SER A 425 18.47 -2.73 4.60
CA SER A 425 17.22 -2.25 5.19
C SER A 425 15.97 -2.84 4.55
N LEU A 426 14.95 -3.09 5.37
CA LEU A 426 13.68 -3.68 4.93
C LEU A 426 12.76 -2.65 4.24
N GLY A 427 12.77 -1.42 4.75
CA GLY A 427 11.95 -0.29 4.28
C GLY A 427 10.45 -0.56 4.29
N SER A 428 9.75 -0.05 3.28
CA SER A 428 8.27 -0.10 3.17
C SER A 428 7.70 -1.51 2.97
N GLY A 429 8.50 -2.47 2.52
CA GLY A 429 8.04 -3.82 2.13
C GLY A 429 7.92 -4.03 0.61
N ALA A 430 8.28 -3.05 -0.21
CA ALA A 430 8.39 -3.25 -1.66
C ALA A 430 9.61 -4.09 -2.03
N LEU A 431 9.42 -5.09 -2.89
CA LEU A 431 10.43 -6.04 -3.32
C LEU A 431 10.50 -6.03 -4.85
N LEU A 432 11.41 -5.24 -5.43
CA LEU A 432 11.72 -5.30 -6.85
C LEU A 432 12.79 -6.36 -7.07
N ILE A 433 12.37 -7.50 -7.62
CA ILE A 433 13.23 -8.67 -7.84
C ILE A 433 13.82 -8.58 -9.25
N CYS A 434 15.15 -8.67 -9.36
CA CYS A 434 15.89 -8.49 -10.60
C CYS A 434 16.73 -9.72 -10.94
N ASP A 435 16.81 -10.00 -12.23
CA ASP A 435 17.56 -11.11 -12.83
C ASP A 435 19.00 -10.70 -13.21
N GLU A 436 19.75 -11.64 -13.80
CA GLU A 436 21.13 -11.46 -14.23
C GLU A 436 21.33 -10.33 -15.26
N ASP A 437 20.30 -10.04 -16.06
CA ASP A 437 20.29 -9.04 -17.12
C ASP A 437 20.12 -7.60 -16.59
N THR A 438 19.89 -7.44 -15.28
CA THR A 438 19.74 -6.10 -14.68
C THR A 438 21.10 -5.49 -14.33
N CYS A 439 21.46 -4.36 -14.95
CA CYS A 439 22.69 -3.62 -14.61
C CYS A 439 22.56 -2.85 -13.30
N VAL A 440 23.49 -3.05 -12.35
CA VAL A 440 23.45 -2.37 -11.04
C VAL A 440 23.78 -0.89 -11.12
N VAL A 441 24.65 -0.49 -12.06
CA VAL A 441 24.99 0.92 -12.30
C VAL A 441 23.79 1.67 -12.86
N ASP A 442 23.04 1.04 -13.77
CA ASP A 442 21.85 1.64 -14.35
C ASP A 442 20.70 1.75 -13.33
N LEU A 443 20.49 0.70 -12.54
CA LEU A 443 19.55 0.75 -11.41
C LEU A 443 19.87 1.91 -10.47
N ALA A 444 21.13 2.05 -10.04
CA ALA A 444 21.53 3.15 -9.16
C ALA A 444 21.33 4.55 -9.79
N LYS A 445 21.47 4.69 -11.12
CA LYS A 445 21.13 5.95 -11.82
C LYS A 445 19.65 6.27 -11.72
N VAL A 446 18.78 5.29 -11.94
CA VAL A 446 17.32 5.47 -11.82
C VAL A 446 16.96 5.92 -10.41
N LEU A 447 17.53 5.28 -9.38
CA LEU A 447 17.27 5.65 -7.98
C LEU A 447 17.77 7.05 -7.64
N LEU A 448 18.97 7.43 -8.09
CA LEU A 448 19.48 8.79 -7.86
C LEU A 448 18.75 9.86 -8.66
N GLN A 449 18.25 9.53 -9.85
CA GLN A 449 17.38 10.43 -10.61
C GLN A 449 16.08 10.71 -9.85
N PHE A 450 15.51 9.69 -9.20
CA PHE A 450 14.37 9.85 -8.28
C PHE A 450 14.72 10.76 -7.09
N PHE A 451 15.79 10.49 -6.33
CA PHE A 451 16.17 11.32 -5.18
C PHE A 451 16.53 12.77 -5.55
N ARG A 452 17.08 12.98 -6.75
CA ARG A 452 17.32 14.31 -7.29
C ARG A 452 16.01 15.08 -7.50
N PHE A 453 14.98 14.41 -8.03
CA PHE A 453 13.69 15.02 -8.31
C PHE A 453 12.89 15.28 -7.03
N GLU A 454 12.87 14.32 -6.10
CA GLU A 454 12.08 14.39 -4.86
C GLU A 454 12.75 15.17 -3.72
N SER A 455 13.97 15.66 -3.92
CA SER A 455 14.67 16.46 -2.92
C SER A 455 13.96 17.81 -2.70
N CYS A 456 13.57 18.08 -1.45
CA CYS A 456 13.01 19.39 -1.05
C CYS A 456 13.99 20.57 -1.16
N GLY A 457 15.28 20.30 -1.38
CA GLY A 457 16.30 21.31 -1.65
C GLY A 457 16.92 21.97 -0.40
N LYS A 458 16.49 21.62 0.81
CA LYS A 458 16.97 22.22 2.06
C LYS A 458 18.47 21.98 2.33
N CYS A 459 18.91 20.72 2.25
CA CYS A 459 20.26 20.33 2.64
C CYS A 459 21.20 20.27 1.43
N ASN A 460 22.41 20.82 1.55
CA ASN A 460 23.41 20.77 0.49
C ASN A 460 23.78 19.34 0.05
N PRO A 461 24.02 18.37 0.97
CA PRO A 461 24.31 16.99 0.58
C PRO A 461 23.22 16.38 -0.29
N CYS A 462 21.95 16.48 0.10
CA CYS A 462 20.84 15.95 -0.68
C CYS A 462 20.63 16.71 -2.01
N ARG A 463 20.59 18.04 -1.96
CA ARG A 463 20.30 18.88 -3.14
C ARG A 463 21.38 18.77 -4.22
N ILE A 464 22.66 18.76 -3.83
CA ILE A 464 23.79 18.81 -4.77
C ILE A 464 24.47 17.45 -4.90
N GLY A 465 24.58 16.68 -3.81
CA GLY A 465 25.22 15.38 -3.82
C GLY A 465 24.53 14.38 -4.74
N ASN A 466 23.20 14.34 -4.77
CA ASN A 466 22.44 13.49 -5.69
C ASN A 466 22.73 13.85 -7.17
N ILE A 467 22.83 15.14 -7.48
CA ILE A 467 23.19 15.61 -8.84
C ILE A 467 24.60 15.15 -9.21
N ARG A 468 25.57 15.32 -8.30
CA ARG A 468 26.96 14.93 -8.55
C ARG A 468 27.11 13.41 -8.70
N ALA A 469 26.47 12.64 -7.83
CA ALA A 469 26.50 11.19 -7.91
C ALA A 469 25.87 10.67 -9.21
N LEU A 470 24.73 11.22 -9.62
CA LEU A 470 24.09 10.87 -10.90
C LEU A 470 24.99 11.21 -12.09
N GLN A 471 25.62 12.39 -12.11
CA GLN A 471 26.58 12.77 -13.16
C GLN A 471 27.76 11.79 -13.24
N THR A 472 28.29 11.38 -12.08
CA THR A 472 29.38 10.40 -12.00
C THR A 472 28.93 9.02 -12.50
N LEU A 473 27.75 8.53 -12.11
CA LEU A 473 27.22 7.26 -12.60
C LEU A 473 26.91 7.30 -14.11
N ASN A 474 26.40 8.41 -14.63
CA ASN A 474 26.18 8.59 -16.07
C ASN A 474 27.50 8.40 -16.83
N ARG A 475 28.56 9.08 -16.39
CA ARG A 475 29.91 8.90 -16.97
C ARG A 475 30.38 7.46 -16.89
N ILE A 476 30.18 6.77 -15.76
CA ILE A 476 30.53 5.34 -15.63
C ILE A 476 29.74 4.49 -16.63
N SER A 477 28.43 4.72 -16.78
CA SER A 477 27.58 3.99 -17.73
C SER A 477 27.87 4.29 -19.21
N GLU A 478 28.53 5.42 -19.48
CA GLU A 478 29.00 5.79 -20.82
C GLU A 478 30.44 5.31 -21.10
N GLY A 479 31.09 4.64 -20.14
CA GLY A 479 32.49 4.21 -20.27
C GLY A 479 33.52 5.32 -20.03
N LEU A 480 33.10 6.50 -19.58
CA LEU A 480 33.95 7.67 -19.29
C LEU A 480 34.37 7.78 -17.81
N GLY A 481 34.02 6.76 -17.00
CA GLY A 481 34.39 6.66 -15.59
C GLY A 481 35.87 6.38 -15.35
N SER A 482 36.34 6.74 -14.16
CA SER A 482 37.70 6.55 -13.65
C SER A 482 37.66 5.88 -12.27
N MET A 483 38.79 5.33 -11.80
CA MET A 483 38.83 4.70 -10.47
C MET A 483 38.58 5.72 -9.34
N GLN A 484 38.93 6.99 -9.55
CA GLN A 484 38.69 8.08 -8.59
C GLN A 484 37.19 8.39 -8.42
N ASP A 485 36.37 8.08 -9.43
CA ASP A 485 34.92 8.23 -9.34
C ASP A 485 34.34 7.33 -8.23
N ILE A 486 34.95 6.17 -7.97
CA ILE A 486 34.50 5.28 -6.89
C ILE A 486 34.70 5.94 -5.52
N GLU A 487 35.88 6.50 -5.26
CA GLU A 487 36.17 7.22 -4.01
C GLU A 487 35.23 8.42 -3.84
N THR A 488 34.94 9.11 -4.94
CA THR A 488 33.99 10.22 -4.98
C THR A 488 32.59 9.77 -4.60
N LEU A 489 32.09 8.68 -5.19
CA LEU A 489 30.77 8.12 -4.86
C LEU A 489 30.69 7.63 -3.41
N GLN A 490 31.75 7.02 -2.86
CA GLN A 490 31.82 6.62 -1.46
C GLN A 490 31.73 7.84 -0.52
N SER A 491 32.47 8.90 -0.83
CA SER A 491 32.43 10.15 -0.08
C SER A 491 31.04 10.80 -0.13
N ILE A 492 30.42 10.85 -1.31
CA ILE A 492 29.05 11.39 -1.45
C ILE A 492 28.04 10.55 -0.65
N SER A 493 28.11 9.21 -0.75
CA SER A 493 27.23 8.31 0.00
C SER A 493 27.32 8.53 1.51
N LYS A 494 28.55 8.62 2.05
CA LYS A 494 28.78 8.93 3.47
C LYS A 494 28.21 10.29 3.86
N ASN A 495 28.48 11.32 3.07
CA ASN A 495 28.01 12.69 3.33
C ASN A 495 26.48 12.81 3.26
N LEU A 496 25.82 12.07 2.37
CA LEU A 496 24.36 11.98 2.31
C LEU A 496 23.79 11.40 3.62
N TYR A 497 24.38 10.32 4.11
CA TYR A 497 23.96 9.68 5.36
C TYR A 497 24.19 10.55 6.60
N GLU A 498 25.37 11.15 6.74
CA GLU A 498 25.76 11.84 7.98
C GLU A 498 25.23 13.28 8.06
N MET A 499 25.05 13.97 6.93
CA MET A 499 24.78 15.41 6.91
C MET A 499 23.41 15.81 6.34
N SER A 500 22.55 14.84 6.01
CA SER A 500 21.17 15.14 5.60
C SER A 500 20.22 15.30 6.79
N ASN A 501 19.33 16.30 6.73
CA ASN A 501 18.38 16.61 7.81
C ASN A 501 17.30 15.54 8.01
N CYS A 502 16.89 14.84 6.94
CA CYS A 502 15.78 13.90 6.97
C CYS A 502 16.12 12.56 6.34
N GLY A 503 15.24 11.57 6.54
CA GLY A 503 15.40 10.20 6.07
C GLY A 503 15.66 10.10 4.56
N LEU A 504 14.97 10.88 3.73
CA LEU A 504 15.15 10.88 2.27
C LEU A 504 16.60 11.14 1.87
N GLY A 505 17.22 12.18 2.44
CA GLY A 505 18.62 12.49 2.12
C GLY A 505 19.59 11.46 2.70
N GLN A 506 19.26 10.87 3.85
CA GLN A 506 20.09 9.83 4.48
C GLN A 506 20.06 8.52 3.68
N THR A 507 18.90 8.13 3.15
CA THR A 507 18.71 6.90 2.36
C THR A 507 19.18 7.06 0.91
N ALA A 508 19.24 8.28 0.37
CA ALA A 508 19.74 8.52 -0.98
C ALA A 508 21.18 8.03 -1.22
N GLY A 509 21.98 7.87 -0.15
CA GLY A 509 23.31 7.28 -0.22
C GLY A 509 23.33 5.75 -0.31
N ALA A 510 22.23 5.05 0.00
CA ALA A 510 22.17 3.59 0.08
C ALA A 510 22.42 2.91 -1.27
N PRO A 511 21.83 3.34 -2.41
CA PRO A 511 22.14 2.73 -3.72
C PRO A 511 23.64 2.76 -4.04
N LEU A 512 24.31 3.87 -3.74
CA LEU A 512 25.76 4.01 -3.96
C LEU A 512 26.57 3.06 -3.07
N ARG A 513 26.23 3.01 -1.78
CA ARG A 513 26.90 2.13 -0.82
C ARG A 513 26.73 0.67 -1.23
N ASP A 514 25.51 0.27 -1.56
CA ASP A 514 25.15 -1.13 -1.78
C ASP A 514 25.78 -1.67 -3.08
N ILE A 515 25.76 -0.90 -4.20
CA ILE A 515 26.45 -1.32 -5.44
C ILE A 515 27.97 -1.42 -5.25
N LEU A 516 28.57 -0.51 -4.47
CA LEU A 516 30.02 -0.50 -4.26
C LEU A 516 30.47 -1.57 -3.27
N THR A 517 29.58 -2.03 -2.38
CA THR A 517 29.86 -3.06 -1.38
C THR A 517 29.62 -4.46 -1.97
N HIS A 518 28.48 -4.67 -2.61
CA HIS A 518 28.04 -6.00 -3.04
C HIS A 518 28.33 -6.29 -4.52
N PHE A 519 28.43 -5.26 -5.36
CA PHE A 519 28.57 -5.41 -6.82
C PHE A 519 29.80 -4.69 -7.37
N ARG A 520 30.87 -4.60 -6.54
CA ARG A 520 32.11 -3.89 -6.90
C ARG A 520 32.71 -4.38 -8.22
N ALA A 521 32.68 -5.68 -8.47
CA ALA A 521 33.21 -6.27 -9.70
C ALA A 521 32.51 -5.73 -10.96
N GLU A 522 31.20 -5.54 -10.91
CA GLU A 522 30.41 -5.00 -12.02
C GLU A 522 30.71 -3.52 -12.25
N VAL A 523 30.84 -2.73 -11.17
CA VAL A 523 31.25 -1.31 -11.27
C VAL A 523 32.67 -1.18 -11.83
N ASP A 524 33.61 -2.02 -11.35
CA ASP A 524 34.98 -2.07 -11.85
C ASP A 524 35.04 -2.46 -13.34
N ALA A 525 34.17 -3.36 -13.81
CA ALA A 525 34.08 -3.72 -15.23
C ALA A 525 33.68 -2.53 -16.11
N HIS A 526 32.72 -1.72 -15.67
CA HIS A 526 32.33 -0.49 -16.38
C HIS A 526 33.50 0.50 -16.49
N ILE A 527 34.34 0.60 -15.46
CA ILE A 527 35.43 1.58 -15.40
C ILE A 527 36.69 1.08 -16.10
N LYS A 528 37.12 -0.16 -15.85
CA LYS A 528 38.40 -0.72 -16.34
C LYS A 528 38.25 -1.34 -17.72
N LEU A 529 37.23 -2.17 -17.91
CA LEU A 529 37.01 -2.91 -19.15
C LEU A 529 36.16 -2.11 -20.14
N LYS A 530 35.51 -1.03 -19.69
CA LYS A 530 34.60 -0.21 -20.50
C LYS A 530 33.45 -1.01 -21.10
N VAL A 531 33.05 -2.10 -20.45
CA VAL A 531 31.94 -2.97 -20.87
C VAL A 531 30.88 -3.04 -19.77
N CYS A 532 29.61 -3.06 -20.16
CA CYS A 532 28.48 -3.34 -19.28
C CYS A 532 28.23 -4.85 -19.28
N PRO A 533 28.46 -5.58 -18.18
CA PRO A 533 28.27 -7.04 -18.17
C PRO A 533 26.84 -7.48 -18.51
N ALA A 534 25.85 -6.64 -18.17
CA ALA A 534 24.44 -6.85 -18.46
C ALA A 534 24.01 -6.32 -19.86
N GLY A 535 24.90 -5.64 -20.60
CA GLY A 535 24.60 -5.15 -21.96
C GLY A 535 23.61 -3.98 -22.06
N VAL A 536 23.14 -3.41 -20.93
CA VAL A 536 22.13 -2.35 -20.91
C VAL A 536 22.71 -0.95 -21.12
N CYS A 537 23.90 -0.68 -20.58
CA CYS A 537 24.48 0.67 -20.66
C CYS A 537 25.08 0.94 -22.05
N SER A 538 24.89 2.16 -22.54
CA SER A 538 25.26 2.57 -23.91
C SER A 538 26.75 2.47 -24.22
N MET A 539 27.63 2.67 -23.23
CA MET A 539 29.09 2.70 -23.41
C MET A 539 29.58 3.60 -24.56
N SER A 540 28.84 4.68 -24.85
CA SER A 540 29.04 5.57 -26.00
C SER A 540 30.39 6.31 -26.00
N GLY A 541 31.07 6.40 -24.85
CA GLY A 541 32.44 6.91 -24.74
C GLY A 541 33.49 6.05 -25.47
N GLN A 542 33.11 4.88 -26.00
CA GLN A 542 33.96 4.07 -26.88
C GLN A 542 34.12 4.64 -28.31
N SER A 543 33.35 5.67 -28.69
CA SER A 543 33.47 6.29 -30.02
C SER A 543 34.73 7.16 -30.11
N ASN A 544 35.89 6.54 -30.40
CA ASN A 544 37.05 7.04 -31.17
C ASN A 544 38.35 6.27 -30.85
N LEU A 545 38.32 4.93 -30.81
CA LEU A 545 39.57 4.15 -30.72
C LEU A 545 39.84 3.21 -31.90
N TYR A 546 38.94 3.15 -32.89
CA TYR A 546 39.22 2.51 -34.18
C TYR A 546 38.48 3.22 -35.32
N LEU A 547 39.05 4.33 -35.80
CA LEU A 547 38.93 4.81 -37.17
C LEU A 547 40.31 5.26 -37.66
#